data_AF-A0AAV2Z1W1-F1
#
_entry.id   AF-A0AAV2Z1W1-F1
#
_cell.length_a   1.000
_cell.length_b   1.000
_cell.length_c   1.000
_cell.angle_alpha   90.00
_cell.angle_beta   90.00
_cell.angle_gamma   90.00
#
_symmetry.space_group_name_H-M   'P 1'
#
loop_
_entity.id
_entity.type
_entity.pdbx_description
1 polymer ?
#
loop_
_entity_poly.entity_id
_entity_poly.type
_entity_poly.pdbx_seq_one_letter_code
_entity_poly.pdbx_strand_id
1 'polypeptide(L)'
;MILNGVKPNRIRVELLDRLNLSSDTLPSLQCIQNYASYFKRAKLSFADYVEDLQALLVDTEYHPALAVHDPFTFGFSRDEKGLPSIGDGSNAQPFVVGASTQKLLQVMDRPSESFVFHIDATYKLNQVGYRVVVCGVSDGGRSFHLAAIFVISQQTEEIFTIVLEQLARMFEMTTNKSLKRTYVMGDADQAQHNALQAVFPDCTKLMCFYHVAANVDKHSTLLEAEVAWDQTQRLQAFRDYFKRRWVTSAHWRWQ
;
A
#
# COMPACT_ATOMS: atom_id res chain seq x y z
N MET A 1 4.15 -13.55 13.81
CA MET A 1 3.55 -12.88 14.98
C MET A 1 4.63 -12.88 16.04
N ILE A 2 5.02 -11.73 16.63
CA ILE A 2 6.35 -11.41 17.23
C ILE A 2 7.21 -10.76 16.11
N LEU A 3 7.61 -9.49 16.08
CA LEU A 3 7.81 -8.43 17.10
C LEU A 3 7.65 -7.04 16.45
N ASN A 4 6.73 -6.23 16.97
CA ASN A 4 6.97 -4.81 17.27
C ASN A 4 5.97 -4.40 18.37
N GLY A 5 6.47 -3.89 19.49
CA GLY A 5 5.66 -3.47 20.64
C GLY A 5 5.53 -4.47 21.81
N VAL A 6 5.97 -5.73 21.68
CA VAL A 6 5.99 -6.66 22.82
C VAL A 6 7.20 -6.36 23.71
N LYS A 7 6.96 -5.87 24.92
CA LYS A 7 8.03 -5.60 25.90
C LYS A 7 8.81 -6.90 26.16
N PRO A 8 10.15 -6.88 26.24
CA PRO A 8 10.96 -8.08 26.53
C PRO A 8 10.49 -8.85 27.78
N ASN A 9 9.95 -8.14 28.77
CA ASN A 9 9.36 -8.77 29.95
C ASN A 9 8.10 -9.59 29.63
N ARG A 10 7.28 -9.15 28.68
CA ARG A 10 6.11 -9.91 28.22
C ARG A 10 6.52 -11.16 27.43
N ILE A 11 7.57 -11.08 26.61
CA ILE A 11 8.16 -12.28 25.97
C ILE A 11 8.62 -13.27 27.04
N ARG A 12 9.33 -12.77 28.06
CA ARG A 12 9.81 -13.57 29.18
C ARG A 12 8.66 -14.27 29.93
N VAL A 13 7.56 -13.56 30.21
CA VAL A 13 6.37 -14.14 30.85
C VAL A 13 5.67 -15.14 29.93
N GLU A 14 5.48 -14.84 28.65
CA GLU A 14 4.82 -15.77 27.70
C GLU A 14 5.63 -17.07 27.48
N LEU A 15 6.94 -17.09 27.74
CA LEU A 15 7.75 -18.32 27.70
C LEU A 15 7.34 -19.32 28.79
N LEU A 16 6.86 -18.87 29.96
CA LEU A 16 6.30 -19.76 30.98
C LEU A 16 5.14 -20.56 30.41
N ASP A 17 4.18 -19.84 29.82
CA ASP A 17 2.91 -20.42 29.37
C ASP A 17 3.08 -21.24 28.09
N ARG A 18 3.91 -20.78 27.15
CA ARG A 18 4.04 -21.43 25.84
C ARG A 18 4.97 -22.64 25.84
N LEU A 19 5.93 -22.68 26.75
CA LEU A 19 6.94 -23.75 26.81
C LEU A 19 6.85 -24.58 28.10
N ASN A 20 5.83 -24.36 28.94
CA ASN A 20 5.63 -25.03 30.24
C ASN A 20 6.90 -25.01 31.11
N LEU A 21 7.59 -23.86 31.16
CA LEU A 21 8.80 -23.70 31.96
C LEU A 21 8.46 -23.40 33.42
N SER A 22 9.30 -23.85 34.35
CA SER A 22 9.21 -23.41 35.76
C SER A 22 9.88 -22.04 35.92
N SER A 23 9.49 -21.28 36.96
CA SER A 23 10.10 -19.97 37.29
C SER A 23 11.63 -20.03 37.39
N ASP A 24 12.15 -21.18 37.82
CA ASP A 24 13.56 -21.39 38.13
C ASP A 24 14.40 -21.69 36.87
N THR A 25 13.73 -22.06 35.77
CA THR A 25 14.35 -22.31 34.46
C THR A 25 14.24 -21.12 33.50
N LEU A 26 13.63 -20.03 33.95
CA LEU A 26 13.39 -18.88 33.10
C LEU A 26 14.68 -18.12 32.79
N PRO A 27 14.99 -17.85 31.51
CA PRO A 27 16.09 -16.98 31.17
C PRO A 27 15.93 -15.60 31.84
N SER A 28 17.05 -14.99 32.22
CA SER A 28 17.04 -13.64 32.79
C SER A 28 16.44 -12.65 31.78
N LEU A 29 15.88 -11.53 32.28
CA LEU A 29 15.37 -10.48 31.39
C LEU A 29 16.45 -9.98 30.42
N GLN A 30 17.69 -9.85 30.89
CA GLN A 30 18.84 -9.48 30.07
C GLN A 30 19.10 -10.50 28.95
N CYS A 31 18.98 -11.80 29.24
CA CYS A 31 19.14 -12.85 28.21
C CYS A 31 18.07 -12.73 27.12
N ILE A 32 16.80 -12.51 27.50
CA ILE A 32 15.69 -12.31 26.57
C ILE A 32 15.89 -11.02 25.75
N GLN A 33 16.34 -9.93 26.38
CA GLN A 33 16.67 -8.68 25.69
C GLN A 33 17.79 -8.90 24.68
N ASN A 34 18.88 -9.56 25.08
CA ASN A 34 20.01 -9.85 24.21
C ASN A 34 19.60 -10.74 23.03
N TYR A 35 18.78 -11.77 23.27
CA TYR A 35 18.26 -12.65 22.21
C TYR A 35 17.34 -11.89 21.26
N ALA A 36 16.40 -11.09 21.76
CA ALA A 36 15.52 -10.28 20.93
C ALA A 36 16.32 -9.29 20.08
N SER A 37 17.33 -8.61 20.66
CA SER A 37 18.22 -7.70 19.92
C SER A 37 19.09 -8.43 18.90
N TYR A 38 19.60 -9.62 19.22
CA TYR A 38 20.34 -10.45 18.26
C TYR A 38 19.44 -10.92 17.12
N PHE A 39 18.27 -11.48 17.44
CA PHE A 39 17.31 -11.96 16.44
C PHE A 39 16.87 -10.84 15.51
N LYS A 40 16.58 -9.65 16.06
CA LYS A 40 16.30 -8.45 15.26
C LYS A 40 17.46 -8.10 14.32
N ARG A 41 18.71 -8.06 14.81
CA ARG A 41 19.89 -7.73 13.99
C ARG A 41 20.17 -8.77 12.91
N ALA A 42 20.22 -10.03 13.30
CA ALA A 42 20.68 -11.12 12.44
C ALA A 42 19.61 -11.66 11.48
N LYS A 43 18.31 -11.45 11.78
CA LYS A 43 17.20 -12.01 10.99
C LYS A 43 16.23 -10.97 10.44
N LEU A 44 16.19 -9.76 10.99
CA LEU A 44 15.30 -8.68 10.52
C LEU A 44 16.09 -7.48 9.98
N SER A 45 17.41 -7.63 9.76
CA SER A 45 18.28 -6.64 9.10
C SER A 45 18.24 -5.22 9.69
N PHE A 46 17.99 -5.10 11.00
CA PHE A 46 18.05 -3.86 11.79
C PHE A 46 17.95 -2.53 11.00
N ALA A 47 16.76 -1.96 10.93
CA ALA A 47 16.56 -0.56 10.51
C ALA A 47 15.78 0.20 11.60
N ASP A 48 16.16 -0.02 12.87
CA ASP A 48 15.55 0.69 14.02
C ASP A 48 16.15 2.12 14.17
N TYR A 49 17.17 2.48 13.39
CA TYR A 49 17.80 3.80 13.34
C TYR A 49 17.48 4.54 12.04
N VAL A 50 17.27 5.85 12.13
CA VAL A 50 16.97 6.71 10.98
C VAL A 50 18.15 6.71 10.01
N GLU A 51 19.38 6.69 10.53
CA GLU A 51 20.62 6.72 9.74
C GLU A 51 20.78 5.46 8.88
N ASP A 52 20.44 4.29 9.40
CA ASP A 52 20.50 3.02 8.65
C ASP A 52 19.48 3.03 7.51
N LEU A 53 18.28 3.56 7.78
CA LEU A 53 17.25 3.69 6.76
C LEU A 53 17.63 4.75 5.72
N GLN A 54 18.25 5.86 6.12
CA GLN A 54 18.78 6.86 5.19
C GLN A 54 19.86 6.26 4.29
N ALA A 55 20.79 5.48 4.86
CA ALA A 55 21.82 4.79 4.10
C ALA A 55 21.21 3.80 3.10
N LEU A 56 20.19 3.03 3.51
CA LEU A 56 19.45 2.15 2.61
C LEU A 56 18.80 2.94 1.47
N LEU A 57 18.09 4.03 1.77
CA LEU A 57 17.42 4.84 0.75
C LEU A 57 18.40 5.49 -0.23
N VAL A 58 19.59 5.87 0.23
CA VAL A 58 20.68 6.36 -0.65
C VAL A 58 21.18 5.23 -1.56
N ASP A 59 21.41 4.03 -1.03
CA ASP A 59 21.92 2.89 -1.79
C ASP A 59 20.91 2.38 -2.83
N THR A 60 19.62 2.44 -2.51
CA THR A 60 18.55 1.96 -3.39
C THR A 60 17.86 3.05 -4.20
N GLU A 61 18.34 4.30 -4.16
CA GLU A 61 17.68 5.40 -4.89
C GLU A 61 17.71 5.18 -6.41
N TYR A 62 16.68 5.66 -7.10
CA TYR A 62 16.65 5.67 -8.55
C TYR A 62 17.89 6.39 -9.13
N HIS A 63 18.56 5.71 -10.07
CA HIS A 63 19.57 6.30 -10.93
C HIS A 63 19.33 5.87 -12.39
N PRO A 64 19.50 6.75 -13.40
CA PRO A 64 19.23 6.42 -14.81
C PRO A 64 20.02 5.23 -15.37
N ALA A 65 21.16 4.90 -14.75
CA ALA A 65 22.00 3.77 -15.14
C ALA A 65 21.58 2.41 -14.56
N LEU A 66 20.54 2.36 -13.69
CA LEU A 66 20.01 1.10 -13.17
C LEU A 66 19.48 0.22 -14.30
N ALA A 67 19.62 -1.11 -14.17
CA ALA A 67 19.03 -2.01 -15.15
C ALA A 67 17.50 -1.97 -15.04
N VAL A 68 16.83 -2.32 -16.14
CA VAL A 68 15.36 -2.19 -16.27
C VAL A 68 14.58 -2.98 -15.19
N HIS A 69 15.17 -4.07 -14.69
CA HIS A 69 14.57 -4.94 -13.68
C HIS A 69 15.11 -4.70 -12.25
N ASP A 70 16.10 -3.83 -12.09
CA ASP A 70 16.66 -3.55 -10.77
C ASP A 70 15.65 -2.74 -9.96
N PRO A 71 15.39 -3.13 -8.70
CA PRO A 71 14.50 -2.39 -7.83
C PRO A 71 15.17 -1.10 -7.35
N PHE A 72 14.37 -0.07 -7.19
CA PHE A 72 14.79 1.20 -6.60
C PHE A 72 13.69 1.80 -5.73
N THR A 73 14.12 2.67 -4.82
CA THR A 73 13.28 3.47 -3.93
C THR A 73 13.18 4.92 -4.40
N PHE A 74 12.06 5.56 -4.10
CA PHE A 74 11.77 6.95 -4.45
C PHE A 74 10.70 7.53 -3.51
N GLY A 75 10.31 8.79 -3.71
CA GLY A 75 9.15 9.37 -3.04
C GLY A 75 9.41 10.04 -1.68
N PHE A 76 10.66 10.03 -1.22
CA PHE A 76 11.11 10.78 -0.03
C PHE A 76 11.64 12.17 -0.42
N SER A 77 11.50 13.15 0.48
CA SER A 77 12.12 14.48 0.34
C SER A 77 13.61 14.43 0.74
N ARG A 78 14.34 15.54 0.55
CA ARG A 78 15.71 15.69 1.04
C ARG A 78 15.79 16.79 2.08
N ASP A 79 16.66 16.60 3.07
CA ASP A 79 16.96 17.61 4.08
C ASP A 79 17.93 18.68 3.55
N GLU A 80 18.30 19.65 4.40
CA GLU A 80 19.25 20.73 4.07
C GLU A 80 20.65 20.21 3.68
N LYS A 81 20.99 18.98 4.08
CA LYS A 81 22.27 18.33 3.77
C LYS A 81 22.17 17.46 2.51
N GLY A 82 21.01 17.41 1.88
CA GLY A 82 20.75 16.60 0.72
C GLY A 82 20.55 15.11 1.03
N LEU A 83 20.41 14.70 2.30
CA LEU A 83 20.12 13.31 2.65
C LEU A 83 18.61 13.03 2.55
N PRO A 84 18.18 11.78 2.29
CA PRO A 84 16.78 11.40 2.38
C PRO A 84 16.17 11.83 3.72
N SER A 85 15.15 12.68 3.66
CA SER A 85 14.39 13.10 4.83
C SER A 85 13.31 12.08 5.09
N ILE A 86 13.49 11.33 6.18
CA ILE A 86 12.58 10.29 6.61
C ILE A 86 11.71 10.87 7.72
N GLY A 87 10.42 11.03 7.45
CA GLY A 87 9.49 11.47 8.48
C GLY A 87 9.39 10.45 9.62
N ASP A 88 9.15 10.93 10.84
CA ASP A 88 8.97 10.08 12.02
C ASP A 88 7.62 9.33 12.04
N GLY A 89 6.80 9.53 11.02
CA GLY A 89 5.47 8.95 10.88
C GLY A 89 4.41 9.68 11.71
N SER A 90 4.71 10.87 12.22
CA SER A 90 3.73 11.81 12.78
C SER A 90 3.01 12.57 11.68
N ASN A 91 1.91 13.25 12.03
CA ASN A 91 1.20 14.11 11.08
C ASN A 91 2.03 15.31 10.62
N ALA A 92 3.03 15.73 11.41
CA ALA A 92 3.91 16.85 11.06
C ALA A 92 5.07 16.42 10.16
N GLN A 93 5.53 15.16 10.29
CA GLN A 93 6.61 14.59 9.51
C GLN A 93 6.21 13.20 9.02
N PRO A 94 5.40 13.12 7.96
CA PRO A 94 4.91 11.85 7.46
C PRO A 94 6.03 11.04 6.80
N PHE A 95 5.93 9.73 6.95
CA PHE A 95 6.79 8.76 6.27
C PHE A 95 6.16 8.37 4.93
N VAL A 96 6.89 8.55 3.83
CA VAL A 96 6.50 8.10 2.49
C VAL A 96 7.73 7.58 1.75
N VAL A 97 7.70 6.30 1.38
CA VAL A 97 8.75 5.68 0.53
C VAL A 97 8.09 4.78 -0.49
N GLY A 98 8.30 5.07 -1.76
CA GLY A 98 7.93 4.25 -2.91
C GLY A 98 9.03 3.28 -3.29
N ALA A 99 8.66 2.13 -3.86
CA ALA A 99 9.57 1.18 -4.50
C ALA A 99 8.97 0.66 -5.81
N SER A 100 9.83 0.51 -6.82
CA SER A 100 9.45 -0.02 -8.14
C SER A 100 10.68 -0.53 -8.90
N THR A 101 10.47 -0.96 -10.15
CA THR A 101 11.52 -1.15 -11.17
C THR A 101 11.10 -0.35 -12.39
N GLN A 102 12.04 -0.06 -13.30
CA GLN A 102 11.67 0.63 -14.55
C GLN A 102 10.66 -0.22 -15.35
N LYS A 103 10.81 -1.55 -15.33
CA LYS A 103 9.89 -2.46 -16.00
C LYS A 103 8.47 -2.37 -15.44
N LEU A 104 8.32 -2.29 -14.13
CA LEU A 104 7.01 -2.16 -13.49
C LEU A 104 6.37 -0.81 -13.83
N LEU A 105 7.12 0.30 -13.88
CA LEU A 105 6.55 1.58 -14.30
C LEU A 105 6.09 1.58 -15.76
N GLN A 106 6.81 0.89 -16.64
CA GLN A 106 6.46 0.75 -18.06
C GLN A 106 5.15 0.01 -18.31
N VAL A 107 4.59 -0.75 -17.36
CA VAL A 107 3.25 -1.38 -17.54
C VAL A 107 2.15 -0.33 -17.74
N MET A 108 2.42 0.90 -17.29
CA MET A 108 1.55 2.05 -17.41
C MET A 108 1.76 2.84 -18.71
N ASP A 109 2.78 2.50 -19.52
CA ASP A 109 3.10 3.16 -20.80
C ASP A 109 2.27 2.58 -21.95
N ARG A 110 0.98 2.87 -21.90
CA ARG A 110 -0.02 2.52 -22.91
C ARG A 110 -1.16 3.54 -22.87
N PRO A 111 -2.05 3.61 -23.88
CA PRO A 111 -3.15 4.58 -23.88
C PRO A 111 -3.99 4.49 -22.60
N SER A 112 -4.27 5.62 -21.96
CA SER A 112 -4.92 5.69 -20.64
C SER A 112 -6.34 5.13 -20.62
N GLU A 113 -6.99 5.03 -21.77
CA GLU A 113 -8.33 4.48 -21.99
C GLU A 113 -8.31 2.95 -22.06
N SER A 114 -7.14 2.34 -22.27
CA SER A 114 -7.01 0.90 -22.53
C SER A 114 -6.94 0.04 -21.26
N PHE A 115 -6.87 0.66 -20.08
CA PHE A 115 -6.77 -0.02 -18.79
C PHE A 115 -7.39 0.78 -17.65
N VAL A 116 -7.59 0.11 -16.52
CA VAL A 116 -7.96 0.75 -15.25
C VAL A 116 -6.71 0.85 -14.39
N PHE A 117 -6.39 2.05 -13.89
CA PHE A 117 -5.35 2.23 -12.87
C PHE A 117 -5.93 1.96 -11.49
N HIS A 118 -5.22 1.23 -10.65
CA HIS A 118 -5.63 0.85 -9.31
C HIS A 118 -4.72 1.52 -8.29
N ILE A 119 -5.33 2.09 -7.25
CA ILE A 119 -4.66 2.58 -6.06
C ILE A 119 -5.41 2.08 -4.83
N ASP A 120 -4.80 1.15 -4.10
CA ASP A 120 -5.40 0.55 -2.91
C ASP A 120 -4.43 0.61 -1.74
N ALA A 121 -4.92 0.99 -0.57
CA ALA A 121 -4.10 1.13 0.62
C ALA A 121 -4.44 0.02 1.62
N THR A 122 -3.58 -0.99 1.65
CA THR A 122 -3.83 -2.21 2.40
C THR A 122 -3.21 -2.16 3.79
N TYR A 123 -3.93 -2.76 4.75
CA TYR A 123 -3.53 -2.89 6.14
C TYR A 123 -2.78 -4.21 6.37
N LYS A 124 -1.93 -4.25 7.41
CA LYS A 124 -1.28 -5.47 7.94
C LYS A 124 -0.23 -6.14 7.05
N LEU A 125 0.32 -5.43 6.05
CA LEU A 125 1.39 -5.95 5.21
C LEU A 125 2.80 -5.78 5.79
N ASN A 126 2.97 -4.98 6.84
CA ASN A 126 4.24 -4.86 7.56
C ASN A 126 4.08 -5.03 9.08
N GLN A 127 5.19 -5.33 9.74
CA GLN A 127 5.23 -5.61 11.18
C GLN A 127 5.08 -4.34 12.04
N VAL A 128 5.19 -3.15 11.44
CA VAL A 128 5.19 -1.85 12.13
C VAL A 128 3.81 -1.19 12.13
N GLY A 129 2.87 -1.72 11.34
CA GLY A 129 1.51 -1.17 11.20
C GLY A 129 1.41 0.00 10.23
N TYR A 130 2.48 0.32 9.48
CA TYR A 130 2.41 1.28 8.38
C TYR A 130 1.52 0.71 7.27
N ARG A 131 0.96 1.59 6.45
CA ARG A 131 0.10 1.16 5.34
C ARG A 131 0.95 0.96 4.10
N VAL A 132 0.55 0.02 3.27
CA VAL A 132 1.16 -0.16 1.96
C VAL A 132 0.14 0.23 0.92
N VAL A 133 0.46 1.25 0.13
CA VAL A 133 -0.31 1.62 -1.06
C VAL A 133 0.23 0.82 -2.23
N VAL A 134 -0.64 0.08 -2.89
CA VAL A 134 -0.33 -0.66 -4.10
C VAL A 134 -0.87 0.14 -5.28
N CYS A 135 0.01 0.46 -6.22
CA CYS A 135 -0.31 1.11 -7.47
C CYS A 135 -0.09 0.11 -8.61
N GLY A 136 -1.09 -0.06 -9.47
CA GLY A 136 -1.01 -0.98 -10.59
C GLY A 136 -2.09 -0.77 -11.63
N VAL A 137 -2.17 -1.65 -12.60
CA VAL A 137 -3.11 -1.53 -13.71
C VAL A 137 -3.77 -2.87 -14.01
N SER A 138 -5.07 -2.87 -14.27
CA SER A 138 -5.76 -4.05 -14.82
C SER A 138 -5.90 -3.90 -16.32
N ASP A 139 -5.43 -4.89 -17.08
CA ASP A 139 -5.59 -4.93 -18.53
C ASP A 139 -7.01 -5.37 -18.96
N GLY A 140 -7.28 -5.35 -20.27
CA GLY A 140 -8.55 -5.83 -20.83
C GLY A 140 -8.83 -7.31 -20.56
N GLY A 141 -7.80 -8.09 -20.23
CA GLY A 141 -7.87 -9.47 -19.78
C GLY A 141 -8.18 -9.62 -18.29
N ARG A 142 -8.39 -8.51 -17.56
CA ARG A 142 -8.66 -8.45 -16.11
C ARG A 142 -7.51 -8.96 -15.26
N SER A 143 -6.30 -8.96 -15.79
CA SER A 143 -5.10 -9.30 -15.02
C SER A 143 -4.51 -8.04 -14.42
N PHE A 144 -4.21 -8.10 -13.13
CA PHE A 144 -3.54 -7.02 -12.41
C PHE A 144 -2.03 -7.07 -12.66
N HIS A 145 -1.46 -5.91 -12.99
CA HIS A 145 -0.03 -5.71 -13.18
C HIS A 145 0.45 -4.64 -12.21
N LEU A 146 1.40 -5.01 -11.35
CA LEU A 146 1.98 -4.08 -10.38
C LEU A 146 2.79 -3.00 -11.10
N ALA A 147 2.68 -1.75 -10.64
CA ALA A 147 3.48 -0.63 -11.12
C ALA A 147 4.39 -0.05 -10.04
N ALA A 148 3.91 0.08 -8.80
CA ALA A 148 4.71 0.52 -7.67
C ALA A 148 4.04 0.13 -6.35
N ILE A 149 4.82 0.10 -5.28
CA ILE A 149 4.32 0.05 -3.91
C ILE A 149 4.83 1.26 -3.15
N PHE A 150 4.04 1.78 -2.21
CA PHE A 150 4.47 2.82 -1.29
C PHE A 150 4.20 2.39 0.14
N VAL A 151 5.16 2.64 1.02
CA VAL A 151 4.96 2.53 2.46
C VAL A 151 4.65 3.93 2.99
N ILE A 152 3.50 4.08 3.63
CA ILE A 152 3.02 5.36 4.15
C ILE A 152 2.59 5.28 5.62
N SER A 153 2.80 6.35 6.38
CA SER A 153 2.38 6.44 7.79
C SER A 153 0.89 6.79 7.97
N GLN A 154 0.30 7.63 7.11
CA GLN A 154 -1.10 8.08 7.22
C GLN A 154 -1.84 8.04 5.87
N GLN A 155 -3.17 7.93 5.91
CA GLN A 155 -4.04 8.09 4.73
C GLN A 155 -4.69 9.48 4.78
N THR A 156 -3.90 10.53 4.54
CA THR A 156 -4.43 11.87 4.36
C THR A 156 -4.38 12.26 2.88
N GLU A 157 -5.09 13.31 2.52
CA GLU A 157 -5.11 13.84 1.16
C GLU A 157 -3.69 14.21 0.72
N GLU A 158 -2.96 14.93 1.57
CA GLU A 158 -1.56 15.32 1.34
C GLU A 158 -0.66 14.11 1.01
N ILE A 159 -0.78 13.02 1.76
CA ILE A 159 0.02 11.81 1.51
C ILE A 159 -0.35 11.13 0.20
N PHE A 160 -1.64 11.02 -0.10
CA PHE A 160 -2.06 10.46 -1.39
C PHE A 160 -1.61 11.35 -2.55
N THR A 161 -1.63 12.67 -2.40
CA THR A 161 -1.11 13.61 -3.40
C THR A 161 0.38 13.37 -3.62
N ILE A 162 1.19 13.29 -2.55
CA ILE A 162 2.63 12.96 -2.65
C ILE A 162 2.83 11.62 -3.36
N VAL A 163 2.10 10.57 -2.99
CA VAL A 163 2.21 9.24 -3.62
C VAL A 163 1.95 9.33 -5.13
N LEU A 164 0.90 10.01 -5.55
CA LEU A 164 0.49 10.13 -6.94
C LEU A 164 1.46 11.00 -7.75
N GLU A 165 1.92 12.13 -7.19
CA GLU A 165 2.91 13.02 -7.82
C GLU A 165 4.26 12.32 -7.98
N GLN A 166 4.72 11.59 -6.97
CA GLN A 166 5.97 10.85 -7.03
C GLN A 166 5.90 9.69 -8.03
N LEU A 167 4.75 9.02 -8.13
CA LEU A 167 4.52 8.02 -9.17
C LEU A 167 4.56 8.65 -10.58
N ALA A 168 3.91 9.79 -10.78
CA ALA A 168 3.90 10.51 -12.05
C ALA A 168 5.32 10.96 -12.44
N ARG A 169 6.06 11.54 -11.50
CA ARG A 169 7.45 11.96 -11.69
C ARG A 169 8.35 10.81 -12.07
N MET A 170 8.29 9.68 -11.35
CA MET A 170 9.14 8.51 -11.67
C MET A 170 8.76 7.88 -13.01
N PHE A 171 7.48 7.83 -13.34
CA PHE A 171 7.06 7.38 -14.66
C PHE A 171 7.64 8.27 -15.76
N GLU A 172 7.58 9.59 -15.60
CA GLU A 172 8.15 10.54 -16.57
C GLU A 172 9.67 10.36 -16.69
N MET A 173 10.39 10.25 -15.57
CA MET A 173 11.83 10.04 -15.56
C MET A 173 12.28 8.72 -16.21
N THR A 174 11.42 7.69 -16.21
CA THR A 174 11.74 6.35 -16.76
C THR A 174 11.24 6.14 -18.18
N THR A 175 10.23 6.90 -18.62
CA THR A 175 9.59 6.71 -19.93
C THR A 175 9.66 7.93 -20.86
N ASN A 176 10.07 9.08 -20.34
CA ASN A 176 9.99 10.40 -20.99
C ASN A 176 8.58 10.76 -21.47
N LYS A 177 7.55 10.29 -20.76
CA LYS A 177 6.14 10.56 -21.06
C LYS A 177 5.42 11.06 -19.82
N SER A 178 4.49 12.00 -20.00
CA SER A 178 3.62 12.46 -18.92
C SER A 178 2.61 11.38 -18.55
N LEU A 179 2.41 11.16 -17.24
CA LEU A 179 1.47 10.18 -16.73
C LEU A 179 0.03 10.73 -16.78
N LYS A 180 -0.82 10.13 -17.63
CA LYS A 180 -2.25 10.45 -17.73
C LYS A 180 -3.12 9.29 -17.31
N ARG A 181 -4.29 9.58 -16.70
CA ARG A 181 -5.23 8.57 -16.21
C ARG A 181 -6.67 8.90 -16.58
N THR A 182 -7.30 7.98 -17.31
CA THR A 182 -8.71 8.09 -17.69
C THR A 182 -9.61 7.42 -16.67
N TYR A 183 -9.25 6.22 -16.20
CA TYR A 183 -10.01 5.45 -15.22
C TYR A 183 -9.14 5.07 -14.02
N VAL A 184 -9.56 5.47 -12.82
CA VAL A 184 -8.86 5.13 -11.58
C VAL A 184 -9.78 4.42 -10.61
N MET A 185 -9.47 3.18 -10.26
CA MET A 185 -10.15 2.42 -9.22
C MET A 185 -9.41 2.53 -7.89
N GLY A 186 -10.14 2.85 -6.84
CA GLY A 186 -9.60 2.88 -5.48
C GLY A 186 -10.71 2.81 -4.44
N ASP A 187 -10.37 3.18 -3.22
CA ASP A 187 -11.28 3.15 -2.09
C ASP A 187 -12.33 4.24 -2.19
N ALA A 188 -13.46 4.00 -1.53
CA ALA A 188 -14.45 5.04 -1.21
C ALA A 188 -13.93 5.95 -0.07
N ASP A 189 -12.68 6.41 -0.21
CA ASP A 189 -11.99 7.31 0.69
C ASP A 189 -11.95 8.74 0.11
N GLN A 190 -12.29 9.72 0.96
CA GLN A 190 -12.39 11.12 0.55
C GLN A 190 -11.01 11.74 0.31
N ALA A 191 -10.03 11.44 1.16
CA ALA A 191 -8.67 11.92 1.02
C ALA A 191 -8.05 11.44 -0.30
N GLN A 192 -8.21 10.16 -0.62
CA GLN A 192 -7.80 9.59 -1.89
C GLN A 192 -8.54 10.21 -3.08
N HIS A 193 -9.84 10.51 -2.94
CA HIS A 193 -10.60 11.18 -4.00
C HIS A 193 -10.05 12.58 -4.30
N ASN A 194 -9.85 13.40 -3.27
CA ASN A 194 -9.37 14.76 -3.44
C ASN A 194 -7.96 14.79 -4.05
N ALA A 195 -7.07 13.93 -3.55
CA ALA A 195 -5.72 13.78 -4.12
C ALA A 195 -5.74 13.38 -5.59
N LEU A 196 -6.63 12.45 -5.98
CA LEU A 196 -6.81 12.07 -7.38
C LEU A 196 -7.29 13.23 -8.25
N GLN A 197 -8.22 14.04 -7.75
CA GLN A 197 -8.70 15.22 -8.48
C GLN A 197 -7.63 16.31 -8.60
N ALA A 198 -6.75 16.43 -7.60
CA ALA A 198 -5.61 17.36 -7.65
C ALA A 198 -4.55 16.95 -8.68
N VAL A 199 -4.19 15.66 -8.73
CA VAL A 199 -3.09 15.16 -9.59
C VAL A 199 -3.57 14.74 -10.99
N PHE A 200 -4.78 14.18 -11.10
CA PHE A 200 -5.38 13.71 -12.34
C PHE A 200 -6.82 14.27 -12.49
N PRO A 201 -6.98 15.57 -12.76
CA PRO A 201 -8.29 16.23 -12.76
C PRO A 201 -9.27 15.65 -13.80
N ASP A 202 -8.76 15.17 -14.93
CA ASP A 202 -9.60 14.60 -16.00
C ASP A 202 -9.95 13.12 -15.80
N CYS A 203 -9.54 12.51 -14.67
CA CYS A 203 -9.79 11.10 -14.43
C CYS A 203 -11.22 10.83 -13.92
N THR A 204 -11.78 9.70 -14.34
CA THR A 204 -12.99 9.14 -13.75
C THR A 204 -12.62 8.23 -12.58
N LYS A 205 -12.98 8.63 -11.36
CA LYS A 205 -12.85 7.76 -10.18
C LYS A 205 -13.91 6.66 -10.21
N LEU A 206 -13.45 5.42 -10.11
CA LEU A 206 -14.22 4.21 -9.94
C LEU A 206 -14.05 3.73 -8.50
N MET A 207 -15.13 3.24 -7.88
CA MET A 207 -15.05 2.61 -6.56
C MET A 207 -14.67 1.14 -6.71
N CYS A 208 -13.74 0.69 -5.86
CA CYS A 208 -13.39 -0.72 -5.77
C CYS A 208 -14.61 -1.54 -5.36
N PHE A 209 -14.97 -2.53 -6.17
CA PHE A 209 -16.15 -3.35 -5.96
C PHE A 209 -16.07 -4.18 -4.68
N TYR A 210 -14.90 -4.70 -4.34
CA TYR A 210 -14.69 -5.43 -3.09
C TYR A 210 -15.10 -4.56 -1.89
N HIS A 211 -14.73 -3.28 -1.89
CA HIS A 211 -15.12 -2.35 -0.84
C HIS A 211 -16.62 -2.05 -0.84
N VAL A 212 -17.25 -1.95 -2.01
CA VAL A 212 -18.71 -1.84 -2.11
C VAL A 212 -19.39 -3.07 -1.52
N ALA A 213 -18.99 -4.28 -1.92
CA ALA A 213 -19.60 -5.52 -1.45
C ALA A 213 -19.37 -5.74 0.05
N ALA A 214 -18.15 -5.51 0.55
CA ALA A 214 -17.83 -5.58 1.97
C ALA A 214 -18.58 -4.52 2.78
N ASN A 215 -18.79 -3.33 2.22
CA ASN A 215 -19.54 -2.27 2.88
C ASN A 215 -21.03 -2.59 2.92
N VAL A 216 -21.59 -3.15 1.82
CA VAL A 216 -22.95 -3.68 1.80
C VAL A 216 -23.05 -4.74 2.90
N ASP A 217 -22.33 -5.86 2.80
CA ASP A 217 -22.41 -6.98 3.77
C ASP A 217 -22.32 -6.54 5.25
N LYS A 218 -21.51 -5.52 5.56
CA LYS A 218 -21.41 -4.95 6.92
C LYS A 218 -22.64 -4.17 7.39
N HIS A 219 -23.31 -3.44 6.49
CA HIS A 219 -24.38 -2.49 6.83
C HIS A 219 -25.78 -2.93 6.36
N SER A 220 -25.86 -3.89 5.42
CA SER A 220 -27.07 -4.51 4.90
C SER A 220 -26.74 -5.82 4.16
N THR A 221 -27.67 -6.75 4.06
CA THR A 221 -27.41 -7.93 3.23
C THR A 221 -27.40 -7.55 1.75
N LEU A 222 -26.60 -8.23 0.93
CA LEU A 222 -26.61 -8.04 -0.54
C LEU A 222 -28.02 -8.18 -1.13
N LEU A 223 -28.84 -9.06 -0.54
CA LEU A 223 -30.23 -9.26 -0.95
C LEU A 223 -31.10 -8.02 -0.70
N GLU A 224 -30.96 -7.38 0.46
CA GLU A 224 -31.67 -6.14 0.78
C GLU A 224 -31.22 -4.98 -0.10
N ALA A 225 -29.92 -4.88 -0.38
CA ALA A 225 -29.38 -3.87 -1.30
C ALA A 225 -29.92 -4.05 -2.73
N GLU A 226 -30.02 -5.29 -3.21
CA GLU A 226 -30.59 -5.59 -4.52
C GLU A 226 -32.07 -5.19 -4.62
N VAL A 227 -32.86 -5.42 -3.58
CA VAL A 227 -34.27 -4.99 -3.51
C VAL A 227 -34.35 -3.46 -3.53
N ALA A 228 -33.50 -2.77 -2.77
CA ALA A 228 -33.48 -1.30 -2.75
C ALA A 228 -33.05 -0.71 -4.10
N TRP A 229 -32.06 -1.29 -4.78
CA TRP A 229 -31.64 -0.85 -6.11
C TRP A 229 -32.71 -1.09 -7.17
N ASP A 230 -33.51 -2.16 -7.04
CA ASP A 230 -34.61 -2.43 -7.97
C ASP A 230 -35.73 -1.38 -7.87
N GLN A 231 -35.94 -0.81 -6.68
CA GLN A 231 -36.90 0.28 -6.46
C GLN A 231 -36.47 1.61 -7.11
N THR A 232 -35.20 1.74 -7.50
CA THR A 232 -34.66 2.96 -8.13
C THR A 232 -34.37 2.72 -9.61
N GLN A 233 -35.18 3.28 -10.50
CA GLN A 233 -35.09 3.03 -11.95
C GLN A 233 -33.68 3.22 -12.54
N ARG A 234 -32.93 4.23 -12.07
CA ARG A 234 -31.55 4.50 -12.53
C ARG A 234 -30.53 3.43 -12.10
N LEU A 235 -30.85 2.63 -11.08
CA LEU A 235 -29.97 1.60 -10.52
C LEU A 235 -30.31 0.19 -10.99
N GLN A 236 -31.44 -0.02 -11.68
CA GLN A 236 -31.83 -1.35 -12.19
C GLN A 236 -30.80 -1.94 -13.17
N ALA A 237 -30.29 -1.12 -14.10
CA ALA A 237 -29.23 -1.53 -15.01
C ALA A 237 -27.91 -1.88 -14.28
N PHE A 238 -27.59 -1.11 -13.23
CA PHE A 238 -26.44 -1.40 -12.37
C PHE A 238 -26.65 -2.71 -11.61
N ARG A 239 -27.82 -2.94 -11.00
CA ARG A 239 -28.18 -4.21 -10.34
C ARG A 239 -28.03 -5.40 -11.27
N ASP A 240 -28.52 -5.32 -12.50
CA ASP A 240 -28.43 -6.44 -13.47
C ASP A 240 -27.01 -6.73 -13.92
N TYR A 241 -26.22 -5.69 -14.16
CA TYR A 241 -24.80 -5.85 -14.39
C TYR A 241 -24.10 -6.45 -13.16
N PHE A 242 -24.39 -5.92 -11.98
CA PHE A 242 -23.83 -6.31 -10.68
C PHE A 242 -24.04 -7.80 -10.41
N LYS A 243 -25.31 -8.25 -10.48
CA LYS A 243 -25.70 -9.65 -10.31
C LYS A 243 -24.93 -10.57 -11.24
N ARG A 244 -24.98 -10.26 -12.55
CA ARG A 244 -24.39 -11.11 -13.60
C ARG A 244 -22.87 -11.20 -13.52
N ARG A 245 -22.19 -10.07 -13.29
CA ARG A 245 -20.73 -10.00 -13.39
C ARG A 245 -20.06 -10.39 -12.07
N TRP A 246 -20.70 -10.16 -10.93
CA TRP A 246 -20.03 -10.19 -9.64
C TRP A 246 -20.66 -11.07 -8.56
N VAL A 247 -21.97 -11.37 -8.64
CA VAL A 247 -22.59 -12.35 -7.72
C VAL A 247 -22.53 -13.75 -8.32
N THR A 248 -22.92 -13.88 -9.60
CA THR A 248 -23.09 -15.19 -10.24
C THR A 248 -21.89 -15.64 -11.06
N SER A 249 -20.96 -14.74 -11.42
CA SER A 249 -19.80 -15.11 -12.24
C SER A 249 -18.69 -15.74 -11.39
N ALA A 250 -18.01 -16.77 -11.90
CA ALA A 250 -16.89 -17.41 -11.19
C ALA A 250 -15.66 -16.51 -10.95
N HIS A 251 -15.64 -15.29 -11.50
CA HIS A 251 -14.45 -14.46 -11.62
C HIS A 251 -14.31 -13.41 -10.50
N TRP A 252 -15.31 -13.22 -9.65
CA TRP A 252 -15.26 -12.20 -8.58
C TRP A 252 -14.24 -12.52 -7.49
N ARG A 253 -13.78 -13.77 -7.39
CA ARG A 253 -12.79 -14.20 -6.38
C ARG A 253 -11.35 -13.75 -6.68
N TRP A 254 -11.10 -13.19 -7.87
CA TRP A 254 -9.75 -12.89 -8.36
C TRP A 254 -9.57 -11.46 -8.88
N GLN A 255 -10.57 -10.59 -8.71
CA GLN A 255 -10.50 -9.17 -9.04
C GLN A 255 -10.68 -8.35 -7.75
#